data_AF-A0A382D3U1-F1
#
_entry.id   AF-A0A382D3U1-F1
#
_cell.length_a   1.000
_cell.length_b   1.000
_cell.length_c   1.000
_cell.angle_alpha   90.00
_cell.angle_beta   90.00
_cell.angle_gamma   90.00
#
_symmetry.space_group_name_H-M   'P 1'
#
loop_
_entity.id
_entity.type
_entity.pdbx_description
1 polymer ?
#
loop_
_entity_poly.entity_id
_entity_poly.type
_entity_poly.pdbx_seq_one_letter_code
_entity_poly.pdbx_strand_id
1 'polypeptide(L)'
;MTKGLLRDRTRSFFPVLVITISVAIVVFASGFMTGTMNSLLLDTAVILSGHEKIVTRGYNEESMLMPNDLALLDTDELIDKLEKEYPDFFWTPRITFAGLLDVPDEKGETKSQGPVIGMGIDFFTDESRQVEIWELERNLVSGALPVNKNDALISSKLAEKLNILVGEQATFIGSTMDNAFTTYNYNIVGTFNLRK
;
A
#
# COMPACT_ATOMS: atom_id res chain seq x y z
N MET A 1 29.15 -50.08 -12.30
CA MET A 1 27.99 -49.33 -12.82
C MET A 1 28.34 -47.92 -13.32
N THR A 2 29.30 -47.21 -12.72
CA THR A 2 29.70 -45.84 -13.14
C THR A 2 30.48 -45.75 -14.45
N LYS A 3 31.24 -46.79 -14.85
CA LYS A 3 32.04 -46.80 -16.09
C LYS A 3 31.22 -46.75 -17.39
N GLY A 4 29.95 -47.19 -17.37
CA GLY A 4 29.06 -47.16 -18.54
C GLY A 4 28.56 -45.76 -18.88
N LEU A 5 28.35 -44.91 -17.86
CA LEU A 5 27.86 -43.53 -18.00
C LEU A 5 28.94 -42.59 -18.56
N LEU A 6 30.21 -42.86 -18.24
CA LEU A 6 31.38 -42.08 -18.64
C LEU A 6 31.87 -42.39 -20.06
N ARG A 7 31.52 -43.56 -20.61
CA ARG A 7 32.01 -44.02 -21.92
C ARG A 7 31.28 -43.37 -23.10
N ASP A 8 30.05 -42.91 -22.88
CA ASP A 8 29.17 -42.41 -23.94
C ASP A 8 28.57 -41.05 -23.54
N ARG A 9 29.44 -40.03 -23.47
CA ARG A 9 29.14 -38.68 -22.96
C ARG A 9 27.91 -38.05 -23.61
N THR A 10 27.71 -38.24 -24.91
CA THR A 10 26.58 -37.64 -25.64
C THR A 10 25.25 -38.31 -25.27
N ARG A 11 25.26 -39.61 -24.94
CA ARG A 11 24.06 -40.41 -24.64
C ARG A 11 23.55 -40.21 -23.22
N SER A 12 24.43 -39.83 -22.29
CA SER A 12 24.11 -39.53 -20.89
C SER A 12 23.94 -38.04 -20.60
N PHE A 13 24.61 -37.15 -21.34
CA PHE A 13 24.55 -35.69 -21.10
C PHE A 13 23.20 -35.06 -21.45
N PHE A 14 22.62 -35.38 -22.60
CA PHE A 14 21.34 -34.80 -23.03
C PHE A 14 20.18 -35.08 -22.04
N PRO A 15 19.97 -36.34 -21.58
CA PRO A 15 18.93 -36.61 -20.59
C PRO A 15 19.16 -35.90 -19.25
N VAL A 16 20.41 -35.85 -18.78
CA VAL A 16 20.75 -35.15 -17.52
C VAL A 16 20.48 -33.66 -17.66
N LEU A 17 20.90 -33.03 -18.76
CA LEU A 17 20.66 -31.62 -19.03
C LEU A 17 19.15 -31.29 -19.04
N VAL A 18 18.34 -32.10 -19.73
CA VAL A 18 16.88 -31.91 -19.80
C VAL A 18 16.24 -32.05 -18.42
N ILE A 19 16.67 -33.03 -17.62
CA ILE A 19 16.17 -33.21 -16.25
C ILE A 19 16.58 -32.02 -15.38
N THR A 20 17.83 -31.58 -15.46
CA THR A 20 18.33 -30.42 -14.69
C THR A 20 17.57 -29.15 -15.03
N ILE A 21 17.35 -28.85 -16.31
CA ILE A 21 16.58 -27.67 -16.74
C ILE A 21 15.14 -27.77 -16.27
N SER A 22 14.50 -28.93 -16.45
CA SER A 22 13.11 -29.14 -16.01
C SER A 22 12.95 -28.93 -14.51
N VAL A 23 13.83 -29.53 -13.71
CA VAL A 23 13.81 -29.37 -12.24
C VAL A 23 14.10 -27.92 -11.86
N ALA A 24 15.07 -27.26 -12.50
CA ALA A 24 15.39 -25.87 -12.22
C ALA A 24 14.21 -24.93 -12.48
N ILE A 25 13.48 -25.11 -13.60
CA ILE A 25 12.29 -24.33 -13.92
C ILE A 25 11.20 -24.53 -12.88
N VAL A 26 10.92 -25.79 -12.50
CA VAL A 26 9.88 -26.10 -11.52
C VAL A 26 10.21 -25.52 -10.14
N VAL A 27 11.45 -25.70 -9.68
CA VAL A 27 11.92 -25.17 -8.39
C VAL A 27 11.92 -23.64 -8.40
N PHE A 28 12.40 -23.01 -9.48
CA PHE A 28 12.37 -21.56 -9.62
C PHE A 28 10.94 -21.03 -9.61
N ALA A 29 10.03 -21.59 -10.40
CA ALA A 29 8.64 -21.15 -10.47
C ALA A 29 7.92 -21.32 -9.13
N SER A 30 8.12 -22.45 -8.46
CA SER A 30 7.53 -22.73 -7.13
C SER A 30 8.10 -21.79 -6.05
N GLY A 31 9.42 -21.60 -6.03
CA GLY A 31 10.09 -20.69 -5.10
C GLY A 31 9.69 -19.23 -5.35
N PHE A 32 9.60 -18.82 -6.61
CA PHE A 32 9.15 -17.48 -7.01
C PHE A 32 7.71 -17.24 -6.57
N MET A 33 6.77 -18.16 -6.87
CA MET A 33 5.36 -18.03 -6.44
C MET A 33 5.20 -18.00 -4.92
N THR A 34 5.95 -18.84 -4.20
CA THR A 34 5.90 -18.84 -2.74
C THR A 34 6.47 -17.54 -2.17
N GLY A 35 7.58 -17.05 -2.74
CA GLY A 35 8.20 -15.80 -2.35
C GLY A 35 7.32 -14.58 -2.61
N THR A 36 6.69 -14.51 -3.78
CA THR A 36 5.75 -13.42 -4.11
C THR A 36 4.50 -13.49 -3.24
N MET A 37 3.91 -14.67 -3.02
CA MET A 37 2.73 -14.81 -2.16
C MET A 37 3.03 -14.42 -0.71
N ASN A 38 4.16 -14.87 -0.15
CA ASN A 38 4.58 -14.47 1.20
C ASN A 38 4.85 -12.97 1.31
N SER A 39 5.44 -12.37 0.28
CA SER A 39 5.65 -10.93 0.22
C SER A 39 4.30 -10.19 0.20
N LEU A 40 3.36 -10.62 -0.65
CA LEU A 40 2.02 -10.04 -0.72
C LEU A 40 1.26 -10.13 0.61
N LEU A 41 1.33 -11.28 1.30
CA LEU A 41 0.68 -11.46 2.61
C LEU A 41 1.28 -10.52 3.66
N LEU A 42 2.61 -10.44 3.75
CA LEU A 42 3.28 -9.54 4.70
C LEU A 42 2.96 -8.06 4.39
N ASP A 43 2.92 -7.72 3.11
CA ASP A 43 2.64 -6.36 2.62
C ASP A 43 1.19 -5.93 2.91
N THR A 44 0.26 -6.89 2.89
CA THR A 44 -1.18 -6.65 3.09
C THR A 44 -1.57 -6.70 4.56
N ALA A 45 -0.84 -7.45 5.40
CA ALA A 45 -1.21 -7.64 6.81
C ALA A 45 -1.23 -6.33 7.61
N VAL A 46 -0.19 -5.49 7.45
CA VAL A 46 -0.06 -4.23 8.19
C VAL A 46 -1.07 -3.19 7.72
N ILE A 47 -1.34 -3.12 6.41
CA ILE A 47 -2.14 -2.06 5.80
C ILE A 47 -3.63 -2.41 5.75
N LEU A 48 -3.97 -3.69 5.55
CA LEU A 48 -5.31 -4.12 5.17
C LEU A 48 -5.95 -5.15 6.10
N SER A 49 -5.25 -6.12 6.67
CA SER A 49 -5.91 -7.24 7.38
C SER A 49 -5.62 -7.37 8.87
N GLY A 50 -4.83 -6.47 9.47
CA GLY A 50 -4.46 -6.51 10.89
C GLY A 50 -5.46 -5.88 11.87
N HIS A 51 -6.60 -5.36 11.39
CA HIS A 51 -7.56 -4.60 12.20
C HIS A 51 -8.98 -5.12 11.98
N GLU A 52 -9.80 -5.07 13.02
CA GLU A 52 -11.25 -5.23 12.87
C GLU A 52 -11.83 -4.02 12.15
N LYS A 53 -12.73 -4.26 11.19
CA LYS A 53 -13.31 -3.21 10.35
C LYS A 53 -14.82 -3.31 10.33
N ILE A 54 -15.45 -2.16 10.50
CA ILE A 54 -16.89 -2.01 10.31
C ILE A 54 -17.09 -1.30 8.97
N VAL A 55 -17.80 -1.97 8.07
CA VAL A 55 -18.07 -1.50 6.71
C VAL A 55 -19.51 -1.80 6.34
N THR A 56 -20.04 -1.12 5.33
CA THR A 56 -21.34 -1.48 4.76
C THR A 56 -21.25 -2.84 4.06
N ARG A 57 -22.39 -3.55 3.93
CA ARG A 57 -22.42 -4.84 3.22
C ARG A 57 -21.96 -4.70 1.76
N GLY A 58 -22.39 -3.64 1.08
CA GLY A 58 -21.97 -3.36 -0.30
C GLY A 58 -20.47 -3.07 -0.40
N TYR A 59 -19.91 -2.30 0.54
CA TYR A 59 -18.46 -2.08 0.58
C TYR A 59 -17.71 -3.40 0.76
N ASN A 60 -18.21 -4.32 1.60
CA ASN A 60 -17.58 -5.61 1.81
C ASN A 60 -17.55 -6.48 0.54
N GLU A 61 -18.66 -6.51 -0.21
CA GLU A 61 -18.77 -7.25 -1.48
C GLU A 61 -17.78 -6.72 -2.54
N GLU A 62 -17.61 -5.40 -2.61
CA GLU A 62 -16.79 -4.71 -3.61
C GLU A 62 -15.48 -4.13 -3.04
N SER A 63 -14.99 -4.67 -1.91
CA SER A 63 -13.87 -4.08 -1.15
C SER A 63 -12.58 -3.93 -1.95
N MET A 64 -12.38 -4.78 -2.97
CA MET A 64 -11.23 -4.69 -3.88
C MET A 64 -11.24 -3.42 -4.74
N LEU A 65 -12.40 -2.81 -4.96
CA LEU A 65 -12.56 -1.57 -5.73
C LEU A 65 -12.33 -0.31 -4.89
N MET A 66 -12.19 -0.45 -3.56
CA MET A 66 -12.07 0.69 -2.62
C MET A 66 -13.19 1.73 -2.85
N PRO A 67 -14.47 1.32 -2.79
CA PRO A 67 -15.60 2.16 -3.21
C PRO A 67 -15.85 3.32 -2.23
N ASN A 68 -15.43 4.53 -2.62
CA ASN A 68 -15.68 5.77 -1.85
C ASN A 68 -17.17 6.12 -1.77
N ASP A 69 -17.97 5.67 -2.73
CA ASP A 69 -19.42 5.84 -2.79
C ASP A 69 -20.18 5.02 -1.73
N LEU A 70 -19.52 4.02 -1.13
CA LEU A 70 -20.07 3.15 -0.09
C LEU A 70 -19.49 3.42 1.30
N ALA A 71 -18.81 4.56 1.48
CA ALA A 71 -18.24 4.95 2.77
C ALA A 71 -19.34 5.29 3.79
N LEU A 72 -19.04 5.08 5.07
CA LEU A 72 -19.91 5.45 6.17
C LEU A 72 -19.88 6.98 6.36
N LEU A 73 -21.05 7.57 6.54
CA LEU A 73 -21.23 8.99 6.84
C LEU A 73 -21.54 9.19 8.32
N ASP A 74 -21.25 10.40 8.83
CA ASP A 74 -21.56 10.83 10.20
C ASP A 74 -21.14 9.80 11.26
N THR A 75 -19.89 9.33 11.17
CA THR A 75 -19.38 8.21 11.95
C THR A 75 -19.21 8.48 13.44
N ASP A 76 -19.33 9.74 13.89
CA ASP A 76 -19.08 10.15 15.28
C ASP A 76 -20.02 9.42 16.25
N GLU A 77 -21.33 9.39 15.96
CA GLU A 77 -22.30 8.67 16.81
C GLU A 77 -22.06 7.15 16.83
N LEU A 78 -21.58 6.60 15.70
CA LEU A 78 -21.25 5.19 15.60
C LEU A 78 -20.01 4.86 16.43
N ILE A 79 -18.97 5.68 16.37
CA ILE A 79 -17.74 5.52 17.15
C ILE A 79 -18.06 5.62 18.65
N ASP A 80 -18.81 6.64 19.07
CA ASP A 80 -19.25 6.81 20.47
C ASP A 80 -20.00 5.58 21.01
N LYS A 81 -20.79 4.93 20.17
CA LYS A 81 -21.50 3.71 20.52
C LYS A 81 -20.54 2.52 20.63
N LEU A 82 -19.64 2.37 19.66
CA LEU A 82 -18.68 1.27 19.62
C LEU A 82 -17.68 1.31 20.78
N GLU A 83 -17.25 2.49 21.20
CA GLU A 83 -16.37 2.65 22.37
C GLU A 83 -17.06 2.24 23.68
N LYS A 84 -18.39 2.45 23.78
CA LYS A 84 -19.18 2.01 24.94
C LYS A 84 -19.46 0.51 24.95
N GLU A 85 -19.75 -0.06 23.78
CA GLU A 85 -20.07 -1.49 23.65
C GLU A 85 -18.81 -2.38 23.66
N TYR A 86 -17.69 -1.87 23.13
CA TYR A 86 -16.43 -2.59 22.97
C TYR A 86 -15.25 -1.75 23.53
N PRO A 87 -15.17 -1.58 24.86
CA PRO A 87 -14.19 -0.70 25.50
C PRO A 87 -12.73 -1.20 25.39
N ASP A 88 -12.52 -2.48 25.05
CA ASP A 88 -11.19 -3.06 24.83
C ASP A 88 -10.61 -2.70 23.46
N PHE A 89 -11.40 -2.09 22.57
CA PHE A 89 -11.02 -1.70 21.22
C PHE A 89 -10.85 -0.19 21.09
N PHE A 90 -9.93 0.22 20.22
CA PHE A 90 -9.80 1.61 19.78
C PHE A 90 -10.41 1.75 18.39
N TRP A 91 -11.44 2.59 18.27
CA TRP A 91 -12.16 2.82 17.02
C TRP A 91 -11.73 4.15 16.41
N THR A 92 -11.63 4.18 15.09
CA THR A 92 -11.11 5.36 14.39
C THR A 92 -11.52 5.30 12.93
N PRO A 93 -12.00 6.42 12.34
CA PRO A 93 -12.43 6.43 10.96
C PRO A 93 -11.21 6.36 10.04
N ARG A 94 -11.33 5.59 8.95
CA ARG A 94 -10.32 5.51 7.89
C ARG A 94 -11.01 5.46 6.54
N ILE A 95 -10.44 6.19 5.57
CA ILE A 95 -10.89 6.15 4.17
C ILE A 95 -9.74 5.59 3.34
N THR A 96 -10.00 4.60 2.48
CA THR A 96 -9.01 4.09 1.52
C THR A 96 -9.50 4.42 0.13
N PHE A 97 -8.64 5.01 -0.69
CA PHE A 97 -9.01 5.46 -2.03
C PHE A 97 -7.85 5.24 -3.01
N ALA A 98 -8.17 5.11 -4.29
CA ALA A 98 -7.19 5.01 -5.36
C ALA A 98 -7.31 6.21 -6.31
N GLY A 99 -6.21 6.54 -6.97
CA GLY A 99 -6.20 7.61 -7.96
C GLY A 99 -4.85 7.74 -8.64
N LEU A 100 -4.61 8.91 -9.23
CA LEU A 100 -3.34 9.30 -9.81
C LEU A 100 -2.75 10.43 -8.97
N LEU A 101 -1.45 10.37 -8.72
CA LEU A 101 -0.70 11.48 -8.15
C LEU A 101 0.15 12.09 -9.26
N ASP A 102 -0.07 13.38 -9.51
CA ASP A 102 0.64 14.19 -10.48
C ASP A 102 1.60 15.14 -9.76
N VAL A 103 2.83 15.20 -10.22
CA VAL A 103 3.88 16.08 -9.68
C VAL A 103 4.17 17.13 -10.75
N PRO A 104 3.95 18.42 -10.46
CA PRO A 104 4.21 19.49 -11.41
C PRO A 104 5.70 19.82 -11.51
N ASP A 105 6.10 20.44 -12.61
CA ASP A 105 7.39 21.13 -12.78
C ASP A 105 7.31 22.60 -12.33
N GLU A 106 8.40 23.35 -12.52
CA GLU A 106 8.47 24.78 -12.17
C GLU A 106 7.45 25.66 -12.91
N LYS A 107 6.90 25.20 -14.03
CA LYS A 107 5.89 25.89 -14.84
C LYS A 107 4.47 25.42 -14.51
N GLY A 108 4.31 24.44 -13.63
CA GLY A 108 3.03 23.81 -13.31
C GLY A 108 2.58 22.76 -14.32
N GLU A 109 3.45 22.32 -15.22
CA GLU A 109 3.18 21.22 -16.16
C GLU A 109 3.51 19.87 -15.51
N THR A 110 2.83 18.79 -15.91
CA THR A 110 3.11 17.44 -15.39
C THR A 110 4.57 17.05 -15.64
N LYS A 111 5.35 16.95 -14.56
CA LYS A 111 6.73 16.41 -14.57
C LYS A 111 6.69 14.89 -14.51
N SER A 112 5.87 14.35 -13.61
CA SER A 112 5.76 12.92 -13.36
C SER A 112 4.39 12.58 -12.80
N GLN A 113 3.87 11.40 -13.14
CA GLN A 113 2.57 10.94 -12.69
C GLN A 113 2.59 9.44 -12.43
N GLY A 114 1.80 8.98 -11.46
CA GLY A 114 1.65 7.55 -11.21
C GLY A 114 0.38 7.19 -10.45
N PRO A 115 -0.08 5.93 -10.59
CA PRO A 115 -1.19 5.42 -9.78
C PRO A 115 -0.77 5.32 -8.33
N VAL A 116 -1.68 5.69 -7.45
CA VAL A 116 -1.50 5.68 -6.00
C VAL A 116 -2.71 5.09 -5.31
N ILE A 117 -2.45 4.47 -4.16
CA ILE A 117 -3.46 4.14 -3.17
C ILE A 117 -3.18 5.06 -1.98
N GLY A 118 -4.19 5.83 -1.59
CA GLY A 118 -4.16 6.73 -0.46
C GLY A 118 -4.98 6.19 0.71
N MET A 119 -4.61 6.62 1.91
CA MET A 119 -5.39 6.40 3.10
C MET A 119 -5.58 7.72 3.84
N GLY A 120 -6.83 8.10 4.06
CA GLY A 120 -7.20 9.15 4.99
C GLY A 120 -7.25 8.56 6.39
N ILE A 121 -6.35 9.05 7.26
CA ILE A 121 -6.29 8.71 8.68
C ILE A 121 -6.35 9.99 9.50
N ASP A 122 -6.87 9.88 10.72
CA ASP A 122 -6.97 11.00 11.62
C ASP A 122 -5.62 11.30 12.29
N PHE A 123 -5.04 12.47 12.02
CA PHE A 123 -3.82 12.96 12.66
C PHE A 123 -4.06 14.04 13.71
N PHE A 124 -5.25 14.63 13.74
CA PHE A 124 -5.47 15.94 14.36
C PHE A 124 -6.35 15.88 15.60
N THR A 125 -7.14 14.83 15.78
CA THR A 125 -7.90 14.64 17.02
C THR A 125 -6.95 14.31 18.17
N ASP A 126 -7.16 14.95 19.33
CA ASP A 126 -6.30 14.79 20.52
C ASP A 126 -6.20 13.32 21.00
N GLU A 127 -7.25 12.53 20.78
CA GLU A 127 -7.34 11.12 21.13
C GLU A 127 -6.87 10.18 20.00
N SER A 128 -6.37 10.73 18.89
CA SER A 128 -5.91 9.90 17.78
C SER A 128 -4.67 9.11 18.15
N ARG A 129 -4.77 7.79 17.98
CA ARG A 129 -3.66 6.84 18.12
C ARG A 129 -3.10 6.39 16.78
N GLN A 130 -3.46 7.04 15.67
CA GLN A 130 -2.99 6.61 14.35
C GLN A 130 -1.47 6.70 14.22
N VAL A 131 -0.84 7.75 14.78
CA VAL A 131 0.62 7.89 14.75
C VAL A 131 1.31 6.72 15.47
N GLU A 132 0.74 6.28 16.60
CA GLU A 132 1.21 5.14 17.38
C GLU A 132 1.01 3.81 16.62
N ILE A 133 -0.21 3.55 16.14
CA ILE A 133 -0.59 2.29 15.47
C ILE A 133 0.24 2.05 14.21
N TRP A 134 0.51 3.11 13.44
CA TRP A 134 1.33 3.04 12.24
C TRP A 134 2.83 3.17 12.51
N GLU A 135 3.20 3.30 13.79
CA GLU A 135 4.55 3.61 14.27
C GLU A 135 5.24 4.68 13.41
N LEU A 136 4.52 5.74 13.05
CA LEU A 136 4.98 6.69 12.03
C LEU A 136 6.26 7.39 12.45
N GLU A 137 6.46 7.66 13.74
CA GLU A 137 7.72 8.22 14.25
C GLU A 137 8.92 7.31 13.97
N ARG A 138 8.74 5.99 14.01
CA ARG A 138 9.80 5.00 13.70
C ARG A 138 9.98 4.76 12.21
N ASN A 139 8.89 4.89 11.45
CA ASN A 139 8.83 4.58 10.03
C ASN A 139 9.05 5.81 9.13
N LEU A 140 9.08 7.03 9.69
CA LEU A 140 9.46 8.23 8.98
C LEU A 140 10.93 8.16 8.59
N VAL A 141 11.21 8.42 7.32
CA VAL A 141 12.56 8.41 6.74
C VAL A 141 13.09 9.84 6.60
N SER A 142 12.24 10.78 6.16
CA SER A 142 12.58 12.20 6.06
C SER A 142 11.35 13.08 6.25
N GLY A 143 11.57 14.33 6.64
CA GLY A 143 10.50 15.32 6.84
C GLY A 143 9.87 15.27 8.22
N ALA A 144 8.58 15.58 8.31
CA ALA A 144 7.81 15.63 9.54
C ALA A 144 6.42 15.02 9.36
N LEU A 145 5.71 14.79 10.47
CA LEU A 145 4.30 14.40 10.45
C LEU A 145 3.41 15.55 9.96
N PRO A 146 2.24 15.27 9.34
CA PRO A 146 1.27 16.28 8.93
C PRO A 146 0.84 17.19 10.08
N VAL A 147 0.86 18.51 9.84
CA VAL A 147 0.37 19.52 10.80
C VAL A 147 -0.86 20.26 10.24
N ASN A 148 -0.96 20.36 8.92
CA ASN A 148 -2.06 21.00 8.21
C ASN A 148 -2.89 19.96 7.45
N LYS A 149 -4.15 20.29 7.17
CA LYS A 149 -5.09 19.40 6.44
C LYS A 149 -4.65 19.02 5.03
N ASN A 150 -3.81 19.84 4.41
CA ASN A 150 -3.32 19.61 3.04
C ASN A 150 -1.96 18.91 3.04
N ASP A 151 -1.42 18.57 4.21
CA ASP A 151 -0.14 17.89 4.31
C ASP A 151 -0.34 16.38 4.08
N ALA A 152 0.57 15.76 3.33
CA ALA A 152 0.54 14.34 3.05
C ALA A 152 1.92 13.70 3.28
N LEU A 153 1.89 12.45 3.74
CA LEU A 153 3.05 11.58 3.77
C LEU A 153 3.05 10.68 2.53
N ILE A 154 4.23 10.50 1.95
CA ILE A 154 4.41 9.64 0.77
C ILE A 154 5.36 8.49 1.08
N SER A 155 5.12 7.30 0.53
CA SER A 155 6.08 6.21 0.71
C SER A 155 7.40 6.55 0.01
N SER A 156 8.53 6.19 0.61
CA SER A 156 9.86 6.52 0.08
C SER A 156 10.05 6.01 -1.36
N LYS A 157 9.57 4.80 -1.65
CA LYS A 157 9.59 4.20 -3.00
C LYS A 157 8.77 5.01 -4.02
N LEU A 158 7.62 5.53 -3.61
CA LEU A 158 6.77 6.33 -4.50
C LEU A 158 7.37 7.71 -4.72
N ALA A 159 7.94 8.33 -3.67
CA ALA A 159 8.67 9.58 -3.77
C ALA A 159 9.84 9.48 -4.77
N GLU A 160 10.66 8.43 -4.65
CA GLU A 160 11.75 8.14 -5.59
C GLU A 160 11.25 7.94 -7.02
N LYS A 161 10.18 7.15 -7.20
CA LYS A 161 9.60 6.88 -8.52
C LYS A 161 9.06 8.14 -9.20
N LEU A 162 8.43 9.02 -8.44
CA LEU A 162 7.87 10.27 -8.95
C LEU A 162 8.89 11.42 -8.99
N ASN A 163 10.10 11.20 -8.44
CA ASN A 163 11.14 12.21 -8.29
C ASN A 163 10.60 13.50 -7.62
N ILE A 164 9.86 13.30 -6.53
CA ILE A 164 9.29 14.36 -5.68
C ILE A 164 10.05 14.44 -4.37
N LEU A 165 10.32 15.67 -3.94
CA LEU A 165 11.03 15.97 -2.70
C LEU A 165 10.08 16.41 -1.60
N VAL A 166 10.52 16.26 -0.35
CA VAL A 166 9.81 16.82 0.81
C VAL A 166 9.79 18.34 0.70
N GLY A 167 8.62 18.94 0.87
CA GLY A 167 8.34 20.37 0.69
C GLY A 167 7.71 20.70 -0.67
N GLU A 168 7.69 19.76 -1.62
CA GLU A 168 7.02 19.95 -2.91
C GLU A 168 5.52 19.63 -2.83
N GLN A 169 4.74 20.17 -3.77
CA GLN A 169 3.32 19.89 -3.91
C GLN A 169 3.08 18.76 -4.92
N ALA A 170 2.04 17.97 -4.68
CA ALA A 170 1.53 16.98 -5.61
C ALA A 170 0.01 17.11 -5.75
N THR A 171 -0.49 16.95 -6.96
CA THR A 171 -1.91 16.99 -7.28
C THR A 171 -2.46 15.57 -7.30
N PHE A 172 -3.32 15.25 -6.35
CA PHE A 172 -4.12 14.02 -6.39
C PHE A 172 -5.27 14.19 -7.39
N ILE A 173 -5.50 13.18 -8.21
CA ILE A 173 -6.56 13.12 -9.21
C ILE A 173 -7.34 11.83 -8.99
N GLY A 174 -8.64 11.93 -8.71
CA GLY A 174 -9.48 10.78 -8.38
C GLY A 174 -10.96 11.08 -8.49
N SER A 175 -11.76 10.32 -7.73
CA SER A 175 -13.21 10.49 -7.65
C SER A 175 -13.69 10.76 -6.23
N THR A 176 -14.75 11.56 -6.11
CA THR A 176 -15.49 11.75 -4.85
C THR A 176 -16.45 10.58 -4.59
N MET A 177 -17.11 10.59 -3.42
CA MET A 177 -18.22 9.68 -3.08
C MET A 177 -19.35 9.72 -4.12
N ASP A 178 -19.60 10.87 -4.74
CA ASP A 178 -20.62 11.01 -5.78
C ASP A 178 -20.13 10.58 -7.18
N ASN A 179 -18.98 9.89 -7.25
CA ASN A 179 -18.28 9.53 -8.48
C ASN A 179 -17.92 10.73 -9.39
N ALA A 180 -17.83 11.93 -8.81
CA ALA A 180 -17.40 13.12 -9.54
C ALA A 180 -15.87 13.16 -9.63
N PHE A 181 -15.35 13.54 -10.80
CA PHE A 181 -13.93 13.80 -10.99
C PHE A 181 -13.46 14.93 -10.07
N THR A 182 -12.36 14.71 -9.35
CA THR A 182 -11.79 15.70 -8.43
C THR A 182 -10.27 15.75 -8.53
N THR A 183 -9.73 16.96 -8.30
CA THR A 183 -8.30 17.20 -8.16
C THR A 183 -8.04 17.94 -6.86
N TYR A 184 -7.02 17.53 -6.11
CA TYR A 184 -6.69 18.14 -4.83
C TYR A 184 -5.18 18.23 -4.62
N ASN A 185 -4.69 19.39 -4.21
CA ASN A 185 -3.26 19.62 -4.00
C ASN A 185 -2.86 19.28 -2.57
N TYR A 186 -1.85 18.43 -2.44
CA TYR A 186 -1.23 18.08 -1.17
C TYR A 186 0.21 18.59 -1.11
N ASN A 187 0.62 19.07 0.06
CA ASN A 187 2.01 19.37 0.38
C ASN A 187 2.68 18.10 0.90
N ILE A 188 3.73 17.62 0.24
CA ILE A 188 4.46 16.44 0.71
C ILE A 188 5.39 16.85 1.85
N VAL A 189 5.01 16.53 3.08
CA VAL A 189 5.77 16.97 4.29
C VAL A 189 6.74 15.93 4.82
N GLY A 190 6.64 14.69 4.36
CA GLY A 190 7.54 13.63 4.78
C GLY A 190 7.44 12.38 3.94
N THR A 191 8.49 11.57 4.03
CA THR A 191 8.53 10.24 3.44
C THR A 191 8.58 9.18 4.52
N PHE A 192 7.88 8.07 4.31
CA PHE A 192 7.87 6.94 5.24
C PHE A 192 8.27 5.64 4.54
N ASN A 193 8.71 4.66 5.31
CA ASN A 193 8.97 3.32 4.83
C ASN A 193 8.52 2.29 5.88
N LEU A 194 7.46 1.54 5.55
CA LEU A 194 6.94 0.46 6.39
C LEU A 194 7.80 -0.81 6.33
N ARG A 195 8.81 -0.87 5.46
CA ARG A 195 9.73 -1.99 5.32
C ARG A 195 11.15 -1.53 5.65
N LYS A 196 11.58 -1.74 6.89
CA LYS A 196 13.01 -1.77 7.22
C LYS A 196 13.60 -3.14 6.94
#